data_AF-A0A8T7KTG8-F1
#
_entry.id   AF-A0A8T7KTG8-F1
#
_cell.length_a   1.000
_cell.length_b   1.000
_cell.length_c   1.000
_cell.angle_alpha   90.00
_cell.angle_beta   90.00
_cell.angle_gamma   90.00
#
_symmetry.space_group_name_H-M   'P 1'
#
loop_
_entity.id
_entity.type
_entity.pdbx_description
1 polymer ?
#
loop_
_entity_poly.entity_id
_entity_poly.type
_entity_poly.pdbx_seq_one_letter_code
_entity_poly.pdbx_strand_id
1 'polypeptide(L)' 'MTIRGTRAEWEEWTGLKFPQSGPYHIPGALNPMNMDVEKDEGIYIEPNVWMAHPLR' A
#
# COMPACT_ATOMS: atom_id res chain seq x y z
N MET A 1 1.85 0.40 10.29
CA MET A 1 0.53 -0.27 10.18
C MET A 1 0.56 -1.25 9.00
N THR A 2 -0.24 -2.33 9.00
CA THR A 2 -0.37 -3.23 7.83
C THR A 2 -1.82 -3.26 7.37
N ILE A 3 -2.06 -2.95 6.10
CA ILE A 3 -3.37 -3.04 5.45
C ILE A 3 -3.31 -4.18 4.43
N ARG A 4 -4.30 -5.06 4.49
CA ARG A 4 -4.49 -6.16 3.54
C ARG A 4 -5.85 -6.04 2.89
N GLY A 5 -5.97 -6.49 1.66
CA GLY A 5 -7.22 -6.55 0.93
C GLY A 5 -7.06 -7.38 -0.33
N THR A 6 -8.18 -7.86 -0.85
CA THR A 6 -8.30 -8.47 -2.17
C THR A 6 -7.98 -7.46 -3.27
N ARG A 7 -7.75 -7.93 -4.49
CA ARG A 7 -7.58 -7.02 -5.63
C ARG A 7 -8.79 -6.13 -5.81
N ALA A 8 -10.01 -6.68 -5.70
CA ALA A 8 -11.24 -5.93 -5.87
C ALA A 8 -11.38 -4.78 -4.85
N GLU A 9 -11.08 -5.06 -3.58
CA GLU A 9 -11.08 -4.05 -2.51
C GLU A 9 -10.07 -2.94 -2.79
N TRP A 10 -8.84 -3.29 -3.19
CA TRP A 10 -7.85 -2.29 -3.55
C TRP A 10 -8.25 -1.45 -4.76
N GLU A 11 -8.86 -2.06 -5.80
CA GLU A 11 -9.37 -1.33 -6.97
C GLU A 11 -10.52 -0.38 -6.58
N GLU A 12 -11.37 -0.77 -5.62
CA GLU A 12 -12.44 0.08 -5.08
C GLU A 12 -11.87 1.25 -4.25
N TRP A 13 -10.94 0.98 -3.33
CA TRP A 13 -10.39 2.01 -2.44
C TRP A 13 -9.54 3.05 -3.17
N THR A 14 -8.81 2.62 -4.20
CA THR A 14 -7.81 3.46 -4.86
C THR A 14 -8.28 4.00 -6.21
N GLY A 15 -9.29 3.38 -6.82
CA GLY A 15 -9.69 3.65 -8.21
C GLY A 15 -8.66 3.20 -9.25
N LEU A 16 -7.56 2.54 -8.84
CA LEU A 16 -6.54 2.02 -9.73
C LEU A 16 -6.90 0.62 -10.21
N LYS A 17 -6.15 0.13 -11.21
CA LYS A 17 -6.19 -1.26 -11.66
C LYS A 17 -4.88 -1.96 -11.37
N PHE A 18 -4.96 -3.22 -10.95
CA PHE A 18 -3.79 -4.04 -10.62
C PHE A 18 -3.70 -5.26 -11.54
N PRO A 19 -3.32 -5.07 -12.82
CA PRO A 19 -3.31 -6.16 -13.79
C PRO A 19 -2.20 -7.20 -13.57
N GLN A 20 -1.17 -6.88 -12.79
CA GLN A 20 0.02 -7.72 -12.61
C GLN A 20 0.46 -7.71 -11.15
N SER A 21 1.17 -8.76 -10.72
CA SER A 21 1.80 -8.79 -9.41
C SER A 21 2.99 -7.82 -9.36
N GLY A 22 3.26 -7.25 -8.19
CA GLY A 22 4.39 -6.37 -7.94
C GLY A 22 4.03 -5.09 -7.17
N PRO A 23 4.98 -4.15 -7.07
CA PRO A 23 4.78 -2.90 -6.35
C PRO A 23 3.96 -1.89 -7.16
N TYR A 24 3.01 -1.23 -6.49
CA TYR A 24 2.20 -0.14 -7.02
C TYR A 24 2.31 1.11 -6.15
N HIS A 25 2.52 2.26 -6.79
CA HIS A 25 2.44 3.54 -6.12
C HIS A 25 0.98 3.92 -5.91
N ILE A 26 0.58 3.99 -4.65
CA ILE A 26 -0.76 4.45 -4.27
C ILE A 26 -0.66 5.94 -3.92
N PRO A 27 -1.51 6.81 -4.50
CA PRO A 27 -1.54 8.22 -4.14
C PRO A 27 -1.70 8.41 -2.61
N GLY A 28 -0.79 9.18 -2.00
CA GLY A 28 -0.79 9.45 -0.56
C GLY A 28 -0.10 8.38 0.31
N ALA A 29 0.27 7.23 -0.24
CA ALA A 29 1.05 6.24 0.49
C ALA A 29 2.52 6.66 0.64
N LEU A 30 3.14 6.31 1.77
CA LEU A 30 4.54 6.63 2.07
C LEU A 30 5.53 5.74 1.30
N ASN A 31 5.07 4.57 0.86
CA ASN A 31 5.82 3.58 0.09
C ASN A 31 4.86 2.79 -0.84
N PRO A 32 5.38 2.00 -1.79
CA PRO A 32 4.54 1.18 -2.64
C PRO A 32 3.78 0.10 -1.85
N MET A 33 2.55 -0.18 -2.28
CA MET A 33 1.79 -1.38 -1.91
C MET A 33 2.22 -2.54 -2.81
N ASN A 34 2.28 -3.77 -2.30
CA ASN A 34 2.63 -4.94 -3.11
C ASN A 34 1.39 -5.79 -3.43
N MET A 35 1.10 -5.97 -4.72
CA MET A 35 0.01 -6.83 -5.20
C MET A 35 0.54 -8.22 -5.58
N ASP A 36 -0.20 -9.26 -5.23
CA ASP A 36 -0.07 -10.62 -5.71
C ASP A 36 -1.38 -11.02 -6.38
N VAL A 37 -1.43 -10.99 -7.72
CA VAL A 37 -2.63 -11.30 -8.51
C VAL A 37 -2.97 -12.79 -8.47
N GLU A 38 -1.97 -13.66 -8.35
CA GLU A 38 -2.20 -15.11 -8.27
C GLU A 38 -2.87 -15.49 -6.95
N LYS A 39 -2.54 -14.77 -5.87
CA LYS A 39 -3.13 -14.97 -4.54
C LYS A 39 -4.34 -14.08 -4.24
N ASP A 40 -4.72 -13.20 -5.16
CA ASP A 40 -5.73 -12.16 -4.96
C ASP A 40 -5.49 -11.34 -3.67
N GLU A 41 -4.25 -10.90 -3.44
CA GLU A 41 -3.86 -10.21 -2.21
C GLU A 41 -2.99 -8.97 -2.50
N GLY A 42 -3.44 -7.81 -2.04
CA GLY A 42 -2.63 -6.59 -1.94
C GLY A 42 -2.26 -6.30 -0.49
N ILE A 43 -1.00 -5.98 -0.24
CA ILE A 43 -0.49 -5.65 1.09
C ILE A 43 0.23 -4.30 1.05
N TYR A 44 -0.26 -3.35 1.84
CA TYR A 44 0.45 -2.10 2.13
C TYR A 44 1.00 -2.14 3.55
N ILE A 45 2.31 -1.94 3.68
CA ILE A 45 3.00 -1.85 4.96
C ILE A 45 3.45 -0.41 5.13
N GLU A 46 2.78 0.33 5.98
CA GLU A 46 3.15 1.70 6.29
C GLU A 46 4.45 1.73 7.11
N PRO A 47 5.49 2.44 6.65
CA PRO A 47 6.75 2.55 7.35
C PRO A 47 6.56 3.39 8.62
N ASN A 48 7.23 2.99 9.69
CA ASN A 48 7.33 3.82 10.88
C ASN A 48 8.26 4.99 10.59
N VAL A 49 7.76 6.22 10.73
CA VAL A 49 8.55 7.45 10.57
C VAL A 49 8.75 8.09 11.94
N TRP A 50 9.98 8.43 12.26
CA TRP A 50 10.34 9.11 13.50
C TRP A 50 10.85 10.50 13.18
N MET A 51 10.32 11.52 13.87
CA MET A 51 10.80 12.89 13.79
C MET A 51 11.39 13.31 15.12
N ALA A 52 12.63 13.78 15.10
CA ALA A 52 13.26 14.38 16.26
C ALA A 52 12.97 15.89 16.26
N HIS A 53 12.29 16.37 17.30
CA HIS A 53 12.10 17.79 17.53
C HIS A 53 13.10 18.27 18.58
N PRO A 54 13.89 19.33 18.30
CA PRO A 54 14.78 19.88 19.30
C PRO A 54 13.96 20.48 20.45
N LEU A 55 14.31 20.11 21.68
CA LEU A 55 13.78 20.76 22.87
C LEU A 55 14.42 22.15 22.98
N ARG A 56 13.59 23.18 23.11
CA ARG A 56 14.01 24.56 23.40
C ARG A 56 13.71 24.89 24.84
#